data_AF-R7KQ54-F1
#
_entry.id   AF-R7KQ54-F1
#
_cell.length_a   1.000
_cell.length_b   1.000
_cell.length_c   1.000
_cell.angle_alpha   90.00
_cell.angle_beta   90.00
_cell.angle_gamma   90.00
#
_symmetry.space_group_name_H-M   'P 1'
#
loop_
_entity.id
_entity.type
_entity.pdbx_description
1 polymer ?
#
loop_
_entity_poly.entity_id
_entity_poly.type
_entity_poly.pdbx_seq_one_letter_code
_entity_poly.pdbx_strand_id
1 'polypeptide(L)' 'MGLFDLFKSKKNDDEEIEEAYNCTDDEDDDDDDESLDVYDAALIWMSNGKDEDYTFGYTEEELEDALR' A
#
# COMPACT_ATOMS: atom_id res chain seq x y z
N MET A 1 25.71 -13.85 37.14
CA MET A 1 26.12 -12.95 38.24
C MET A 1 26.52 -11.63 37.57
N GLY A 2 25.66 -10.64 37.32
CA GLY A 2 24.70 -9.97 38.21
C GLY A 2 25.36 -8.70 38.76
N LEU A 3 25.37 -7.58 38.01
CA LEU A 3 26.19 -6.39 38.34
C LEU A 3 25.64 -5.03 37.85
N PHE A 4 24.37 -4.89 37.47
CA PHE A 4 23.85 -3.59 36.97
C PHE A 4 22.50 -3.17 37.56
N ASP A 5 22.35 -3.31 38.87
CA ASP A 5 21.40 -2.51 39.64
C ASP A 5 22.19 -1.56 40.53
N LEU A 6 22.30 -0.26 40.17
CA LEU A 6 22.71 0.69 41.21
C LEU A 6 22.17 2.12 41.19
N PHE A 7 21.95 2.85 40.09
CA PHE A 7 21.84 4.30 40.34
C PHE A 7 20.83 5.12 39.52
N LYS A 8 19.60 5.06 40.05
CA LYS A 8 18.89 6.23 40.62
C LYS A 8 18.44 7.35 39.67
N SER A 9 17.11 7.50 39.67
CA SER A 9 16.36 8.77 39.64
C SER A 9 16.36 9.61 38.36
N LYS A 10 15.23 9.58 37.67
CA LYS A 10 14.40 10.78 37.48
C LYS A 10 12.95 10.34 37.24
N LYS A 11 12.05 10.74 38.14
CA LYS A 11 10.62 10.82 37.86
C LYS A 11 10.36 12.12 37.12
N ASN A 12 9.62 12.05 36.03
CA ASN A 12 8.59 12.99 35.55
C ASN A 12 7.58 12.03 34.87
N ASP A 13 6.40 11.73 35.44
CA ASP A 13 5.15 12.50 35.36
C ASP A 13 4.83 12.93 33.91
N ASP A 14 3.60 12.58 33.45
CA ASP A 14 2.96 12.87 32.15
C ASP A 14 3.71 12.35 30.90
N GLU A 15 3.16 11.50 30.02
CA GLU A 15 1.93 11.68 29.24
C GLU A 15 1.36 10.30 28.82
N GLU A 16 0.04 10.25 28.78
CA GLU A 16 -0.84 9.14 28.39
C GLU A 16 -0.59 8.74 26.93
N ILE A 17 0.02 7.56 26.68
CA ILE A 17 0.02 6.97 25.33
C ILE A 17 -1.12 5.97 25.26
N GLU A 18 -2.32 6.52 25.15
CA GLU A 18 -3.49 5.88 24.54
C GLU A 18 -3.17 5.70 23.04
N GLU A 19 -2.56 4.59 22.66
CA GLU A 19 -2.75 4.11 21.29
C GLU A 19 -2.69 2.59 21.27
N ALA A 20 -3.89 2.03 21.29
CA ALA A 20 -4.14 0.65 20.94
C ALA A 20 -3.50 0.39 19.57
N TYR A 21 -2.43 -0.39 19.55
CA TYR A 21 -1.96 -1.05 18.33
C TYR A 21 -2.96 -2.14 17.97
N ASN A 22 -4.15 -1.73 17.53
CA ASN A 22 -5.05 -2.59 16.79
C ASN A 22 -4.47 -2.75 15.37
N CYS A 23 -3.43 -3.58 15.25
CA CYS A 23 -2.98 -4.07 13.95
C CYS A 23 -3.90 -5.23 13.56
N THR A 24 -5.14 -4.89 13.20
CA THR A 24 -5.97 -5.73 12.33
C THR A 24 -5.78 -5.21 10.94
N ASP A 25 -4.65 -5.58 10.35
CA ASP A 25 -4.46 -5.49 8.91
C ASP A 25 -4.69 -6.91 8.37
N ASP A 26 -5.98 -7.24 8.23
CA ASP A 26 -6.45 -8.26 7.30
C ASP A 26 -6.26 -7.65 5.90
N GLU A 27 -5.03 -7.67 5.40
CA GLU A 27 -4.78 -7.53 3.97
C GLU A 27 -4.35 -8.92 3.50
N ASP A 28 -5.35 -9.68 3.01
CA ASP A 28 -5.14 -10.78 2.09
C ASP A 28 -4.20 -10.27 1.00
N ASP A 29 -2.93 -10.68 1.07
CA ASP A 29 -1.93 -10.59 0.01
C ASP A 29 -2.37 -11.59 -1.07
N ASP A 30 -3.51 -11.32 -1.70
CA ASP A 30 -3.94 -11.97 -2.92
C ASP A 30 -2.91 -11.56 -3.99
N ASP A 31 -2.19 -12.56 -4.51
CA ASP A 31 -1.23 -12.51 -5.61
C ASP A 31 -1.80 -11.81 -6.87
N ASP A 32 -1.97 -10.49 -6.84
CA ASP A 32 -2.34 -9.64 -7.99
C ASP A 32 -1.14 -8.83 -8.52
N ASP A 33 0.09 -9.16 -8.11
CA ASP A 33 1.33 -8.54 -8.62
C ASP A 33 1.59 -8.88 -10.11
N GLU A 34 0.95 -9.92 -10.64
CA GLU A 34 0.98 -10.26 -12.08
C GLU A 34 -0.14 -9.57 -12.89
N SER A 35 -1.10 -8.91 -12.23
CA SER A 35 -2.22 -8.21 -12.85
C SER A 35 -1.86 -6.75 -13.10
N LEU A 36 -2.03 -6.29 -14.35
CA LEU A 36 -1.89 -4.87 -14.66
C LEU A 36 -3.12 -4.11 -14.16
N ASP A 37 -2.89 -3.08 -13.34
CA ASP A 37 -3.91 -2.11 -12.97
C ASP A 37 -4.50 -1.43 -14.22
N VAL A 38 -5.74 -0.94 -14.14
CA VAL A 38 -6.40 -0.19 -15.23
C VAL A 38 -5.51 0.97 -15.72
N TYR A 39 -4.86 1.68 -14.80
CA TYR A 39 -4.01 2.82 -15.13
C TYR A 39 -2.76 2.40 -15.92
N ASP A 40 -2.08 1.34 -15.48
CA ASP A 40 -0.88 0.83 -16.15
C ASP A 40 -1.24 0.21 -17.50
N ALA A 41 -2.35 -0.52 -17.57
CA ALA A 41 -2.93 -0.99 -18.83
C ALA A 41 -3.23 0.17 -19.78
N ALA A 42 -3.82 1.27 -19.28
CA ALA A 42 -4.15 2.45 -20.08
C ALA A 42 -2.91 3.19 -20.59
N LEU A 43 -1.84 3.27 -19.80
CA LEU A 43 -0.55 3.84 -20.23
C LEU A 43 0.08 3.04 -21.37
N ILE A 44 0.07 1.71 -21.26
CA ILE A 44 0.60 0.83 -22.29
C ILE A 44 -0.27 0.90 -23.54
N TRP A 45 -1.60 0.89 -23.39
CA TRP A 45 -2.57 1.05 -24.47
C TRP A 45 -2.37 2.37 -25.21
N MET A 46 -2.30 3.50 -24.50
CA MET A 46 -2.04 4.83 -25.08
C MET A 46 -0.69 4.87 -25.82
N SER A 47 0.34 4.25 -25.25
CA SER A 47 1.68 4.20 -25.84
C SER A 47 1.77 3.30 -27.07
N ASN A 48 0.90 2.30 -27.19
CA ASN A 48 0.77 1.44 -28.36
C ASN A 48 -0.20 2.00 -29.42
N GLY A 49 -0.75 3.19 -29.21
CA GLY A 49 -1.62 3.86 -30.17
C GLY A 49 -3.09 3.52 -30.04
N LYS A 50 -3.54 3.14 -28.83
CA LYS A 50 -4.91 2.72 -28.52
C LYS A 50 -5.33 1.47 -29.29
N ASP A 51 -4.45 0.48 -29.31
CA ASP A 51 -4.68 -0.76 -30.02
C ASP A 51 -5.59 -1.72 -29.23
N GLU A 52 -6.54 -2.36 -29.92
CA GLU A 52 -7.56 -3.25 -29.31
C GLU A 52 -6.96 -4.49 -28.64
N ASP A 53 -5.81 -4.97 -29.11
CA ASP A 53 -5.11 -6.12 -28.53
C ASP A 53 -4.34 -5.76 -27.23
N TYR A 54 -4.17 -4.47 -26.94
CA TYR A 54 -3.46 -3.96 -25.76
C TYR A 54 -4.40 -3.42 -24.68
N THR A 55 -5.65 -3.88 -24.69
CA THR A 55 -6.65 -3.51 -23.68
C THR A 55 -6.50 -4.30 -22.38
N PHE A 56 -5.64 -5.33 -22.34
CA PHE A 56 -5.34 -6.16 -21.17
C PHE A 56 -6.58 -6.71 -20.43
N GLY A 57 -7.73 -6.81 -21.13
CA GLY A 57 -9.00 -7.27 -20.57
C GLY A 57 -9.94 -6.16 -20.09
N TYR A 58 -9.51 -4.90 -20.15
CA TYR A 58 -10.32 -3.72 -19.83
C TYR A 58 -11.04 -3.19 -21.07
N THR A 59 -12.09 -2.38 -20.86
CA THR A 59 -12.78 -1.69 -21.96
C THR A 59 -12.08 -0.39 -22.33
N GLU A 60 -12.21 0.08 -23.58
CA GLU A 60 -11.66 1.38 -23.98
C GLU A 60 -12.17 2.52 -23.08
N GLU A 61 -13.42 2.46 -22.62
CA GLU A 61 -14.00 3.45 -21.72
C GLU A 61 -13.28 3.49 -20.36
N GLU A 62 -12.93 2.34 -19.78
CA GLU A 62 -12.17 2.26 -18.52
C GLU A 62 -10.74 2.80 -18.68
N LEU A 63 -10.10 2.46 -19.80
CA LEU A 63 -8.75 2.94 -20.11
C LEU A 63 -8.74 4.45 -20.39
N GLU A 64 -9.77 4.99 -21.07
CA GLU A 64 -9.90 6.43 -21.28
C GLU A 64 -10.24 7.19 -20.01
N ASP A 65 -11.06 6.63 -19.12
CA ASP A 65 -11.35 7.22 -17.81
C ASP A 65 -10.10 7.23 -16.92
N ALA A 66 -9.25 6.20 -17.00
CA ALA A 66 -7.98 6.17 -16.29
C ALA A 66 -6.94 7.17 -16.81
N LEU A 67 -7.06 7.62 -18.07
CA LEU A 67 -6.20 8.66 -18.68
C LEU A 67 -6.75 10.08 -18.51
N ARG A 68 -7.91 10.23 -17.86
CA ARG A 68 -8.64 11.50 -17.70
C ARG A 68 -8.08 12.37 -16.58
#